data_AF-A0A4U2BT75-F1
#
_entry.id   AF-A0A4U2BT75-F1
#
_cell.length_a   1.000
_cell.length_b   1.000
_cell.length_c   1.000
_cell.angle_alpha   90.00
_cell.angle_beta   90.00
_cell.angle_gamma   90.00
#
_symmetry.space_group_name_H-M   'P 1'
#
loop_
_entity.id
_entity.type
_entity.pdbx_description
1 polymer ?
#
loop_
_entity_poly.entity_id
_entity_poly.type
_entity_poly.pdbx_seq_one_letter_code
_entity_poly.pdbx_strand_id
1 'polypeptide(L)'
;MRVTMETELKLSELKELVTTKDVIVLTSIEEPAVSWLIDCYQENADIQIIENAHQLDTEAILRQCRSSLNESKKVILTAQFRSQLPIINIASLCNEQRKSLINIELSGWDEDKRVPHSYSSF
;
A
#
# COMPACT_ATOMS: atom_id res chain seq x y z
N MET A 1 7.11 9.75 -27.67
CA MET A 1 7.92 8.65 -27.13
C MET A 1 8.56 8.94 -25.76
N ARG A 2 8.50 10.15 -25.19
CA ARG A 2 9.02 10.44 -23.83
C ARG A 2 8.07 10.06 -22.68
N VAL A 3 6.75 10.21 -22.87
CA VAL A 3 5.74 9.96 -21.82
C VAL A 3 5.63 8.48 -21.44
N THR A 4 5.81 7.55 -22.39
CA THR A 4 5.74 6.10 -22.14
C THR A 4 6.87 5.59 -21.25
N MET A 5 8.12 6.03 -21.51
CA MET A 5 9.28 5.56 -20.76
C MET A 5 9.28 6.04 -19.30
N GLU A 6 8.81 7.27 -19.05
CA GLU A 6 8.68 7.79 -17.68
C GLU A 6 7.59 7.06 -16.87
N THR A 7 6.49 6.69 -17.54
CA THR A 7 5.40 5.91 -16.91
C THR A 7 5.88 4.49 -16.56
N GLU A 8 6.63 3.84 -17.44
CA GLU A 8 7.20 2.49 -17.20
C GLU A 8 8.27 2.47 -16.09
N LEU A 9 9.11 3.51 -16.02
CA LEU A 9 10.09 3.70 -14.95
C LEU A 9 9.42 3.86 -13.59
N LYS A 10 8.44 4.78 -13.48
CA LYS A 10 7.65 4.97 -12.25
C LYS A 10 6.91 3.70 -11.82
N LEU A 11 6.43 2.91 -12.79
CA LEU A 11 5.79 1.63 -12.50
C LEU A 11 6.74 0.63 -11.86
N SER A 12 7.99 0.59 -12.35
CA SER A 12 9.02 -0.31 -11.85
C SER A 12 9.46 0.09 -10.44
N GLU A 13 9.63 1.38 -10.19
CA GLU A 13 9.94 1.93 -8.86
C GLU A 13 8.81 1.64 -7.86
N LEU A 14 7.54 1.81 -8.26
CA LEU A 14 6.39 1.46 -7.42
C LEU A 14 6.39 -0.03 -7.03
N LYS A 15 6.66 -0.93 -7.99
CA LYS A 15 6.76 -2.37 -7.73
C LYS A 15 7.92 -2.71 -6.81
N GLU A 16 9.05 -2.01 -6.93
CA GLU A 16 10.19 -2.17 -6.04
C GLU A 16 9.83 -1.75 -4.61
N LEU A 17 9.11 -0.64 -4.42
CA LEU A 17 8.63 -0.21 -3.10
C LEU A 17 7.74 -1.27 -2.45
N VAL A 18 6.78 -1.84 -3.19
CA VAL A 18 5.91 -2.91 -2.67
C VAL A 18 6.72 -4.16 -2.31
N THR A 19 7.74 -4.49 -3.11
CA THR A 19 8.56 -5.70 -2.90
C THR A 19 9.52 -5.54 -1.71
N THR A 20 10.07 -4.35 -1.49
CA THR A 20 11.12 -4.11 -0.48
C THR A 20 10.59 -3.77 0.89
N LYS A 21 9.35 -3.29 1.01
CA LYS A 21 8.76 -2.85 2.27
C LYS A 21 7.98 -3.97 2.96
N ASP A 22 7.95 -3.93 4.28
CA ASP A 22 7.20 -4.91 5.09
C ASP A 22 5.73 -4.53 5.23
N VAL A 23 5.46 -3.23 5.38
CA VAL A 23 4.12 -2.66 5.48
C VAL A 23 3.98 -1.52 4.47
N ILE A 24 2.90 -1.56 3.70
CA ILE A 24 2.53 -0.50 2.75
C ILE A 24 1.15 0.03 3.15
N VAL A 25 1.05 1.33 3.38
CA VAL A 25 -0.25 2.02 3.44
C VAL A 25 -0.51 2.61 2.06
N LEU A 26 -1.41 1.97 1.32
CA LEU A 26 -1.80 2.34 -0.02
C LEU A 26 -3.06 3.20 0.02
N THR A 27 -2.97 4.41 -0.53
CA THR A 27 -4.05 5.38 -0.56
C THR A 27 -4.25 5.88 -1.99
N SER A 28 -5.51 6.17 -2.35
CA SER A 28 -5.88 6.85 -3.58
C SER A 28 -7.29 7.38 -3.44
N ILE A 29 -7.63 8.45 -4.14
CA ILE A 29 -9.02 8.92 -4.25
C ILE A 29 -9.79 8.11 -5.31
N GLU A 30 -9.08 7.47 -6.24
CA GLU A 30 -9.65 6.64 -7.30
C GLU A 30 -9.59 5.14 -6.93
N GLU A 31 -10.75 4.51 -6.72
CA GLU A 31 -10.83 3.07 -6.42
C GLU A 31 -10.12 2.18 -7.46
N PRO A 32 -10.24 2.40 -8.79
CA PRO A 32 -9.56 1.57 -9.79
C PRO A 32 -8.03 1.58 -9.66
N ALA A 33 -7.43 2.69 -9.21
CA ALA A 33 -6.00 2.79 -9.01
C ALA A 33 -5.51 1.88 -7.87
N VAL A 34 -6.28 1.79 -6.79
CA VAL A 34 -6.01 0.87 -5.68
C VAL A 34 -6.12 -0.58 -6.14
N SER A 35 -7.25 -0.94 -6.77
CA SER A 35 -7.50 -2.30 -7.29
C SER A 35 -6.39 -2.76 -8.23
N TRP A 36 -6.00 -1.89 -9.16
CA TRP A 36 -4.92 -2.16 -10.12
C TRP A 36 -3.62 -2.67 -9.45
N LEU A 37 -3.24 -2.10 -8.31
CA LEU A 37 -2.03 -2.54 -7.61
C LEU A 37 -2.25 -3.81 -6.79
N ILE A 38 -3.35 -3.90 -6.04
CA ILE A 38 -3.59 -5.02 -5.12
C ILE A 38 -3.93 -6.32 -5.85
N ASP A 39 -4.58 -6.26 -7.02
CA ASP A 39 -4.92 -7.42 -7.85
C ASP A 39 -3.67 -8.23 -8.24
N CYS A 40 -2.52 -7.57 -8.36
CA CYS A 40 -1.23 -8.23 -8.64
C CYS A 40 -0.73 -9.10 -7.48
N TYR A 41 -1.29 -8.95 -6.27
CA TYR A 41 -0.79 -9.56 -5.04
C TYR A 41 -1.85 -10.40 -4.28
N GLN A 42 -3.12 -10.39 -4.72
CA GLN A 42 -4.21 -11.11 -4.05
C GLN A 42 -3.96 -12.62 -3.88
N GLU A 43 -3.29 -13.25 -4.85
CA GLU A 43 -2.97 -14.69 -4.80
C GLU A 43 -1.66 -15.00 -4.07
N ASN A 44 -0.93 -13.98 -3.59
CA ASN A 44 0.35 -14.18 -2.94
C ASN A 44 0.17 -14.48 -1.44
N ALA A 45 0.40 -15.74 -1.05
CA ALA A 45 0.26 -16.19 0.33
C ALA A 45 1.18 -15.49 1.36
N ASP A 46 2.27 -14.88 0.88
CA ASP A 46 3.23 -14.14 1.72
C ASP A 46 2.81 -12.67 1.92
N ILE A 47 1.71 -12.24 1.32
CA ILE A 47 1.18 -10.87 1.43
C ILE A 47 -0.22 -10.92 2.04
N GLN A 48 -0.40 -10.25 3.16
CA GLN A 48 -1.72 -9.96 3.71
C GLN A 48 -2.21 -8.62 3.15
N ILE A 49 -3.34 -8.63 2.46
CA ILE A 49 -4.04 -7.41 2.05
C ILE A 49 -5.15 -7.15 3.07
N ILE A 50 -5.20 -5.94 3.62
CA ILE A 50 -6.24 -5.46 4.51
C ILE A 50 -6.96 -4.33 3.76
N GLU A 51 -8.05 -4.66 3.10
CA GLU A 51 -8.79 -3.71 2.30
C GLU A 51 -9.62 -2.76 3.15
N ASN A 52 -9.72 -1.51 2.72
CA ASN A 52 -10.52 -0.47 3.35
C ASN A 52 -10.26 -0.36 4.86
N ALA A 53 -9.00 -0.44 5.28
CA ALA A 53 -8.59 -0.48 6.68
C ALA A 53 -9.13 0.70 7.49
N HIS A 54 -9.38 1.85 6.87
CA HIS A 54 -10.02 3.02 7.49
C HIS A 54 -11.46 2.76 8.01
N GLN A 55 -12.13 1.70 7.57
CA GLN A 55 -13.46 1.27 8.04
C GLN A 55 -13.39 0.35 9.25
N LEU A 56 -12.22 -0.20 9.54
CA LEU A 56 -11.97 -1.06 10.71
C LEU A 56 -11.58 -0.20 11.91
N ASP A 57 -11.80 -0.74 13.10
CA ASP A 57 -11.25 -0.12 14.30
C ASP A 57 -9.72 -0.24 14.33
N THR A 58 -9.05 0.74 14.94
CA THR A 58 -7.59 0.83 14.92
C THR A 58 -6.92 -0.37 15.60
N GLU A 59 -7.55 -0.95 16.63
CA GLU A 59 -7.02 -2.13 17.32
C GLU A 59 -7.09 -3.39 16.45
N ALA A 60 -8.16 -3.54 15.66
CA ALA A 60 -8.31 -4.63 14.71
C ALA A 60 -7.25 -4.55 13.61
N ILE A 61 -6.96 -3.35 13.09
CA ILE A 61 -5.88 -3.13 12.12
C ILE A 61 -4.54 -3.54 12.75
N LEU A 62 -4.22 -3.02 13.93
CA LEU A 62 -2.95 -3.31 14.62
C LEU A 62 -2.78 -4.80 14.93
N ARG A 63 -3.84 -5.47 15.36
CA ARG A 63 -3.80 -6.91 15.65
C ARG A 63 -3.52 -7.73 14.41
N GLN A 64 -4.18 -7.42 13.29
CA GLN A 64 -3.96 -8.11 12.02
C GLN A 64 -2.52 -7.88 11.52
N CYS A 65 -2.07 -6.63 11.47
CA CYS A 65 -0.69 -6.30 11.11
C CYS A 65 0.32 -7.06 11.97
N ARG A 66 0.15 -7.04 13.29
CA ARG A 66 1.04 -7.71 14.24
C ARG A 66 1.11 -9.21 13.99
N SER A 67 -0.03 -9.85 13.72
CA SER A 67 -0.10 -11.29 13.41
C SER A 67 0.63 -11.61 12.11
N SER A 68 0.32 -10.90 11.02
CA SER A 68 0.93 -11.12 9.71
C SER A 68 2.44 -10.90 9.72
N LEU A 69 2.91 -9.83 10.36
CA LEU A 69 4.34 -9.52 10.44
C LEU A 69 5.12 -10.54 11.27
N ASN A 70 4.51 -11.12 12.32
CA ASN A 70 5.10 -12.22 13.09
C ASN A 70 5.20 -13.50 12.26
N GLU A 71 4.27 -13.73 11.35
CA GLU A 71 4.33 -14.81 10.35
C GLU A 71 5.29 -14.49 9.18
N SER A 72 6.04 -13.40 9.27
CA SER A 72 6.94 -12.90 8.21
C SER A 72 6.23 -12.54 6.90
N LYS A 73 4.91 -12.34 6.93
CA LYS A 73 4.15 -11.82 5.79
C LYS A 73 4.33 -10.32 5.66
N LYS A 74 4.28 -9.84 4.43
CA LYS A 74 4.11 -8.41 4.13
C LYS A 74 2.65 -8.01 4.36
N VAL A 75 2.41 -6.73 4.62
CA VAL A 75 1.06 -6.19 4.82
C VAL A 75 0.83 -5.02 3.87
N ILE A 76 -0.25 -5.07 3.09
CA ILE A 76 -0.74 -3.94 2.29
C ILE A 76 -2.08 -3.50 2.88
N LEU A 77 -2.15 -2.28 3.38
CA LEU A 77 -3.36 -1.66 3.89
C LEU A 77 -3.91 -0.72 2.82
N THR A 78 -5.12 -0.98 2.30
CA THR A 78 -5.79 0.03 1.47
C THR A 78 -6.63 0.92 2.37
N ALA A 79 -6.40 2.23 2.33
CA ALA A 79 -7.08 3.14 3.26
C ALA A 79 -7.20 4.56 2.73
N GLN A 80 -8.27 5.24 3.14
CA GLN A 80 -8.41 6.69 3.03
C GLN A 80 -8.56 7.25 4.45
N PHE A 81 -7.47 7.22 5.22
CA PHE A 81 -7.51 7.68 6.60
C PHE A 81 -7.81 9.18 6.67
N ARG A 82 -8.89 9.56 7.34
CA ARG A 82 -9.22 10.96 7.63
C ARG A 82 -8.38 11.57 8.76
N SER A 83 -7.74 10.71 9.56
CA SER A 83 -6.89 11.07 10.68
C SER A 83 -5.51 10.44 10.49
N GLN A 84 -4.46 11.12 10.97
CA GLN A 84 -3.10 10.59 10.97
C GLN A 84 -2.87 9.52 12.07
N LEU A 85 -3.74 9.45 13.08
CA LEU A 85 -3.54 8.59 14.24
C LEU A 85 -3.39 7.09 13.89
N PRO A 86 -4.22 6.50 13.00
CA PRO A 86 -4.03 5.10 12.57
C PRO A 86 -2.65 4.87 11.92
N ILE A 87 -2.19 5.79 11.07
CA ILE A 87 -0.88 5.71 10.41
C ILE A 87 0.24 5.77 11.45
N ILE A 88 0.16 6.68 12.42
CA ILE A 88 1.12 6.80 13.53
C ILE A 88 1.18 5.50 14.34
N ASN A 89 0.04 4.89 14.64
CA ASN A 89 -0.02 3.65 15.39
C ASN A 89 0.61 2.48 14.60
N ILE A 90 0.37 2.40 13.29
CA ILE A 90 1.02 1.42 12.41
C ILE A 90 2.53 1.64 12.37
N ALA A 91 2.99 2.90 12.28
CA ALA A 91 4.40 3.23 12.30
C ALA A 91 5.06 2.83 13.64
N SER A 92 4.38 3.05 14.77
CA SER A 92 4.86 2.60 16.08
C SER A 92 5.02 1.08 16.13
N LEU A 93 4.02 0.33 15.66
CA LEU A 93 4.09 -1.14 15.57
C LEU A 93 5.27 -1.60 14.69
N CYS A 94 5.45 -0.97 13.53
CA CYS A 94 6.56 -1.30 12.63
C CYS A 94 7.91 -1.07 13.31
N ASN A 95 8.07 0.05 14.01
CA ASN A 95 9.29 0.37 14.75
C ASN A 95 9.56 -0.65 15.88
N GLU A 96 8.53 -1.04 16.65
CA GLU A 96 8.61 -2.09 17.68
C GLU A 96 9.14 -3.42 17.11
N GLN A 97 8.64 -3.80 15.93
CA GLN A 97 8.99 -5.07 15.28
C GLN A 97 10.18 -4.98 14.32
N ARG A 98 10.83 -3.80 14.22
CA ARG A 98 11.92 -3.50 13.26
C ARG A 98 11.54 -3.80 11.81
N LYS A 99 10.32 -3.42 11.43
CA LYS A 99 9.74 -3.56 10.10
C LYS A 99 9.74 -2.21 9.38
N SER A 100 9.92 -2.25 8.08
CA SER A 100 9.89 -1.08 7.22
C SER A 100 8.46 -0.75 6.77
N LEU A 101 8.09 0.52 6.96
CA LEU A 101 6.82 1.08 6.51
C LEU A 101 7.07 2.03 5.33
N ILE A 102 6.12 2.07 4.41
CA ILE A 102 6.02 3.15 3.41
C ILE A 102 4.56 3.55 3.26
N ASN A 103 4.31 4.83 3.07
CA ASN A 103 3.02 5.31 2.58
C ASN A 103 3.13 5.53 1.08
N ILE A 104 2.16 5.04 0.32
CA ILE A 104 2.06 5.24 -1.12
C ILE A 104 0.70 5.87 -1.41
N GLU A 105 0.73 7.00 -2.09
CA GLU A 105 -0.45 7.69 -2.60
C GLU A 105 -0.45 7.58 -4.12
N LEU A 106 -1.45 6.90 -4.69
CA LEU A 106 -1.70 6.86 -6.13
C LEU A 106 -2.61 8.01 -6.52
N SER A 107 -2.29 8.69 -7.62
CA SER A 107 -3.05 9.87 -8.07
C SER A 107 -3.40 9.78 -9.54
N GLY A 108 -4.66 10.04 -9.86
CA GLY A 108 -5.18 10.03 -11.22
C GLY A 108 -5.29 8.62 -11.79
N TRP A 109 -6.20 8.45 -12.74
CA TRP A 109 -6.43 7.18 -13.42
C TRP A 109 -6.49 7.38 -14.94
N ASP A 110 -5.65 6.65 -15.67
CA ASP A 110 -5.66 6.60 -17.14
C ASP A 110 -6.65 5.52 -17.59
N GLU A 111 -7.83 5.93 -18.05
CA GLU A 111 -8.88 4.99 -18.50
C GLU A 111 -8.46 4.15 -19.71
N ASP A 112 -7.62 4.70 -20.59
CA ASP A 112 -7.19 4.01 -21.81
C ASP A 112 -6.14 2.94 -21.49
N LYS A 113 -5.17 3.29 -20.63
CA LYS A 113 -4.08 2.38 -20.25
C LYS A 113 -4.37 1.52 -19.02
N ARG A 114 -5.42 1.84 -18.28
CA ARG A 114 -5.80 1.22 -17.00
C ARG A 114 -4.66 1.19 -15.98
N VAL A 115 -4.02 2.33 -15.78
CA VAL A 115 -2.95 2.52 -14.80
C VAL A 115 -3.08 3.87 -14.10
N PRO A 116 -2.54 4.04 -12.88
CA PRO A 116 -2.44 5.35 -12.25
C PRO A 116 -1.60 6.34 -13.07
N HIS A 117 -1.93 7.64 -13.02
CA HIS A 117 -1.12 8.66 -13.71
C HIS A 117 0.22 8.90 -13.01
N SER A 118 0.23 8.87 -11.68
CA SER A 118 1.43 9.04 -10.86
C SER A 118 1.25 8.44 -9.48
N TYR A 119 2.34 8.45 -8.71
CA TYR A 119 2.31 8.16 -7.28
C TYR A 119 3.28 9.06 -6.51
N SER A 120 3.05 9.17 -5.20
CA SER A 120 3.99 9.74 -4.22
C SER A 120 4.26 8.71 -3.13
N SER A 121 5.47 8.72 -2.56
CA SER A 121 5.84 7.82 -1.47
C SER A 121 6.64 8.54 -0.39
N PHE A 122 6.35 8.28 0.89
CA PHE A 122 6.99 8.93 2.04
C PHE A 122 6.93 8.07 3.31
#